data_AF-M9NAD4-F1
#
_entry.id   AF-M9NAD4-F1
#
_cell.length_a   1.000
_cell.length_b   1.000
_cell.length_c   1.000
_cell.angle_alpha   90.00
_cell.angle_beta   90.00
_cell.angle_gamma   90.00
#
_symmetry.space_group_name_H-M   'P 1'
#
loop_
_entity.id
_entity.type
_entity.pdbx_description
1 polymer ?
#
loop_
_entity_poly.entity_id
_entity_poly.type
_entity_poly.pdbx_seq_one_letter_code
_entity_poly.pdbx_strand_id
1 'polypeptide(L)' 'ASNMHSSLTNIVPIILLVFAACETAVGLALLISISNTYGLDHIHNLSLLQC' A
#
# COMPACT_ATOMS: atom_id res chain seq x y z
N ALA A 1 -14.01 35.59 -6.54
CA ALA A 1 -12.77 34.78 -6.60
C ALA A 1 -12.90 33.47 -5.77
N SER A 2 -14.04 32.77 -5.84
CA SER A 2 -14.34 31.58 -5.01
C SER A 2 -14.34 30.25 -5.78
N ASN A 3 -14.28 30.26 -7.11
CA ASN A 3 -14.44 29.05 -7.94
C ASN A 3 -13.17 28.18 -8.04
N MET A 4 -11.98 28.77 -7.91
CA MET A 4 -10.71 28.04 -8.03
C MET A 4 -10.40 27.19 -6.79
N HIS A 5 -10.82 27.64 -5.61
CA HIS A 5 -10.63 26.89 -4.36
C HIS A 5 -11.45 25.59 -4.34
N SER A 6 -12.69 25.61 -4.87
CA SER A 6 -13.56 24.43 -4.89
C SER A 6 -13.00 23.30 -5.76
N SER A 7 -12.43 23.63 -6.93
CA SER A 7 -11.82 22.65 -7.82
C SER A 7 -10.55 22.03 -7.21
N LEU A 8 -9.75 22.84 -6.50
CA LEU A 8 -8.55 22.36 -5.81
C LEU A 8 -8.91 21.43 -4.64
N THR A 9 -9.93 21.78 -3.85
CA THR A 9 -10.45 20.96 -2.75
C THR A 9 -11.02 19.63 -3.24
N ASN A 10 -11.54 19.54 -4.46
CA ASN A 10 -12.00 18.28 -5.04
C ASN A 10 -10.86 17.37 -5.55
N ILE A 11 -9.72 17.95 -5.95
CA ILE A 11 -8.57 17.20 -6.46
C ILE A 11 -7.75 16.58 -5.30
N VAL A 12 -7.61 17.28 -4.18
CA VAL A 12 -6.90 16.80 -2.99
C VAL A 12 -7.34 15.39 -2.52
N PRO A 13 -8.64 15.11 -2.27
CA PRO A 13 -9.07 13.80 -1.81
C PRO A 13 -8.83 12.69 -2.86
N ILE A 14 -8.90 13.01 -4.15
CA ILE A 14 -8.64 12.05 -5.24
C ILE A 14 -7.16 11.65 -5.25
N ILE A 15 -6.26 12.62 -5.09
CA ILE A 15 -4.80 12.36 -5.00
C ILE A 15 -4.49 11.51 -3.76
N LEU A 16 -5.06 11.84 -2.61
CA LEU A 16 -4.87 11.07 -1.37
C LEU A 16 -5.41 9.63 -1.51
N LEU A 17 -6.56 9.45 -2.14
CA LEU A 17 -7.14 8.13 -2.40
C LEU A 17 -6.25 7.27 -3.30
N VAL A 18 -5.72 7.85 -4.38
CA VAL A 18 -4.81 7.15 -5.31
C VAL A 18 -3.51 6.77 -4.60
N PHE A 19 -2.94 7.66 -3.78
CA PHE A 19 -1.74 7.37 -3.02
C PHE A 19 -1.97 6.22 -2.02
N ALA A 20 -3.07 6.25 -1.27
CA ALA A 20 -3.43 5.17 -0.34
C ALA A 20 -3.63 3.82 -1.04
N ALA A 21 -4.27 3.81 -2.21
CA ALA A 21 -4.43 2.60 -3.02
C ALA A 21 -3.08 2.06 -3.54
N CYS A 22 -2.17 2.95 -3.95
CA CYS A 22 -0.84 2.58 -4.42
C CYS A 22 0.00 1.94 -3.31
N GLU A 23 0.06 2.56 -2.13
CA GLU A 23 0.78 2.02 -0.97
C GLU A 23 0.24 0.65 -0.56
N THR A 24 -1.09 0.47 -0.60
CA THR A 24 -1.73 -0.83 -0.33
C THR A 24 -1.34 -1.87 -1.37
N ALA A 25 -1.35 -1.51 -2.66
CA ALA A 25 -0.97 -2.43 -3.73
C ALA A 25 0.50 -2.86 -3.63
N VAL A 26 1.41 -1.93 -3.31
CA VAL A 26 2.82 -2.23 -3.06
C VAL A 26 2.99 -3.13 -1.84
N GLY A 27 2.30 -2.83 -0.72
CA GLY A 27 2.30 -3.66 0.48
C GLY A 27 1.77 -5.08 0.21
N LEU A 28 0.69 -5.20 -0.56
CA LEU A 28 0.14 -6.50 -0.95
C LEU A 28 1.10 -7.25 -1.87
N ALA A 29 1.73 -6.59 -2.84
CA ALA A 29 2.71 -7.20 -3.73
C ALA A 29 3.93 -7.73 -2.96
N LEU A 30 4.41 -6.99 -1.96
CA LEU A 30 5.46 -7.43 -1.04
C LEU A 30 5.00 -8.60 -0.18
N LEU A 31 3.79 -8.56 0.37
CA LEU A 31 3.24 -9.69 1.14
C LEU A 31 3.05 -10.93 0.28
N ILE A 32 2.63 -10.78 -0.98
CA ILE A 32 2.47 -11.87 -1.94
C ILE A 32 3.86 -12.42 -2.31
N SER A 33 4.85 -11.56 -2.56
CA SER A 33 6.21 -12.04 -2.85
C SER A 33 6.80 -12.79 -1.67
N ILE A 34 6.66 -12.28 -0.45
CA ILE A 34 7.04 -12.98 0.79
C ILE A 34 6.26 -14.31 0.90
N SER A 35 4.94 -14.29 0.70
CA SER A 35 4.10 -15.49 0.78
C SER A 35 4.42 -16.54 -0.29
N ASN A 36 4.97 -16.12 -1.44
CA ASN A 36 5.31 -16.98 -2.56
C ASN A 36 6.75 -17.51 -2.45
N THR A 37 7.72 -16.68 -2.05
CA THR A 37 9.11 -17.09 -1.82
C THR A 37 9.26 -17.94 -0.55
N TYR A 38 8.51 -17.60 0.50
CA TYR A 38 8.42 -18.37 1.74
C TYR A 38 7.16 -19.25 1.80
N GLY A 39 6.50 -19.39 0.64
CA GLY A 39 5.50 -20.39 0.27
C GLY A 39 4.68 -20.98 1.41
N LEU A 40 3.70 -20.28 2.00
CA LEU A 40 2.73 -20.83 2.99
C LEU A 40 3.33 -21.52 4.25
N ASP A 41 4.64 -21.71 4.32
CA ASP A 41 5.38 -22.48 5.32
C ASP A 41 5.93 -21.53 6.42
N HIS A 42 5.85 -20.21 6.19
CA HIS A 42 6.57 -19.20 6.97
C HIS A 42 5.72 -18.20 7.77
N ILE A 43 4.40 -18.36 7.84
CA ILE A 43 3.68 -17.71 8.96
C ILE A 43 4.17 -18.27 10.31
N HIS A 44 4.79 -19.47 10.29
CA HIS A 44 5.53 -20.08 11.40
C HIS A 44 7.06 -19.88 11.38
N ASN A 45 7.64 -19.27 10.33
CA ASN A 45 9.08 -19.26 10.14
C ASN A 45 9.70 -17.85 10.11
N LEU A 46 8.95 -16.80 10.49
CA LEU A 46 9.50 -15.50 10.92
C LEU A 46 10.61 -15.63 12.01
N SER A 47 10.79 -16.83 12.56
CA SER A 47 11.91 -17.24 13.40
C SER A 47 13.25 -17.47 12.67
N LEU A 48 13.32 -17.47 11.33
CA LEU A 48 14.57 -17.69 10.57
C LEU A 48 15.26 -16.38 10.12
N LEU A 49 14.59 -15.23 10.28
CA LEU A 49 15.27 -13.91 10.25
C LEU A 49 15.90 -13.55 11.61
N GLN A 50 15.96 -14.49 12.56
CA GLN A 50 16.89 -14.41 13.68
C GLN A 50 18.27 -14.86 13.23
N CYS A 51 19.01 -13.94 12.63
CA CYS A 51 20.46 -13.85 12.79
C CYS A 51 20.83 -12.40 13.00
#